data_AF-A0A382TJI2-F1
#
_entry.id   AF-A0A382TJI2-F1
#
_cell.length_a   1.000
_cell.length_b   1.000
_cell.length_c   1.000
_cell.angle_alpha   90.00
_cell.angle_beta   90.00
_cell.angle_gamma   90.00
#
_symmetry.space_group_name_H-M   'P 1'
#
loop_
_entity.id
_entity.type
_entity.pdbx_description
1 polymer ?
#
loop_
_entity_poly.entity_id
_entity_poly.type
_entity_poly.pdbx_seq_one_letter_code
_entity_poly.pdbx_strand_id
1 'polypeptide(L)'
;MIKLLFVFLIVISCNNVNEDPFSLSDKTYQKWRDFIVPTERDLAWTKIPWRTSFQEGLIEAVEKQKPMLLWAMNGHPLGCT
;
A
#
# COMPACT_ATOMS: atom_id res chain seq x y z
N MET A 1 8.76 -50.81 17.53
CA MET A 1 9.31 -49.94 16.46
C MET A 1 8.22 -49.26 15.63
N ILE A 2 7.20 -49.97 15.12
CA ILE A 2 6.08 -49.36 14.37
C ILE A 2 5.28 -48.29 15.16
N LYS A 3 5.02 -48.49 16.47
CA LYS A 3 4.36 -47.48 17.32
C LYS A 3 5.18 -46.19 17.48
N LEU A 4 6.51 -46.28 17.44
CA LEU A 4 7.39 -45.11 17.55
C LEU A 4 7.43 -44.31 16.23
N LEU A 5 7.33 -45.01 15.10
CA LEU A 5 7.26 -44.42 13.76
C LEU A 5 5.96 -43.60 13.57
N PHE A 6 4.82 -44.09 14.08
CA PHE A 6 3.54 -43.39 14.03
C PHE A 6 3.52 -42.12 14.88
N VAL A 7 4.16 -42.14 16.06
CA VAL A 7 4.28 -40.92 16.89
C VAL A 7 5.14 -39.88 16.17
N PHE A 8 6.22 -40.27 15.52
CA PHE A 8 7.07 -39.35 14.76
C PHE A 8 6.33 -38.70 13.58
N LEU A 9 5.50 -39.48 12.86
CA LEU A 9 4.66 -38.99 11.76
C LEU A 9 3.58 -37.98 12.21
N ILE A 10 2.98 -38.18 13.39
CA ILE A 10 1.97 -37.26 13.93
C ILE A 10 2.62 -35.93 14.34
N VAL A 11 3.81 -35.94 14.93
CA VAL A 11 4.53 -34.73 15.35
C VAL A 11 4.94 -33.86 14.15
N ILE A 12 5.28 -34.48 13.01
CA ILE A 12 5.60 -33.75 11.77
C ILE A 12 4.35 -33.07 11.19
N SER A 13 3.20 -33.74 11.25
CA SER A 13 1.94 -33.21 10.69
C SER A 13 1.40 -31.99 11.45
N CYS A 14 1.54 -31.97 12.79
CA CYS A 14 1.08 -30.84 13.61
C CYS A 14 1.88 -29.54 13.42
N ASN A 15 3.06 -29.57 12.79
CA ASN A 15 3.87 -28.38 12.52
C ASN A 15 3.55 -27.71 11.17
N ASN A 16 2.64 -28.27 10.35
CA ASN A 16 2.16 -27.61 9.14
C ASN A 16 1.10 -26.56 9.49
N VAL A 17 1.54 -25.50 10.16
CA VAL A 17 0.79 -24.25 10.17
C VAL A 17 0.81 -23.76 8.73
N ASN A 18 -0.34 -23.83 8.05
CA ASN A 18 -0.52 -23.18 6.76
C ASN A 18 -0.38 -21.67 7.00
N GLU A 19 0.84 -21.15 6.87
CA GLU A 19 1.11 -19.73 7.01
C GLU A 19 0.29 -18.99 5.96
N ASP A 20 -0.64 -18.14 6.41
CA ASP A 20 -1.44 -17.31 5.52
C ASP A 20 -0.46 -16.50 4.66
N PRO A 21 -0.49 -16.66 3.31
CA PRO A 21 0.44 -15.98 2.40
C PRO A 21 0.30 -14.45 2.42
N PHE A 22 -0.71 -13.94 3.12
CA PHE A 22 -0.99 -12.51 3.34
C PHE A 22 -0.80 -12.06 4.79
N SER A 23 -0.49 -12.95 5.74
CA SER A 23 -0.12 -12.52 7.11
C SER A 23 1.16 -11.68 7.09
N LEU A 24 1.26 -10.67 7.95
CA LEU A 24 2.51 -9.92 8.14
C LEU A 24 3.39 -10.62 9.18
N SER A 25 4.55 -11.12 8.75
CA SER A 25 5.55 -11.78 9.57
C SER A 25 6.95 -11.49 9.03
N ASP A 26 8.01 -11.89 9.75
CA ASP A 26 9.39 -11.73 9.26
C ASP A 26 9.62 -12.41 7.90
N LYS A 27 8.92 -13.52 7.63
CA LYS A 27 9.02 -14.26 6.37
C LYS A 27 8.32 -13.56 5.20
N THR A 28 7.20 -12.91 5.46
CA THR A 28 6.37 -12.27 4.42
C THR A 28 6.62 -10.76 4.30
N TYR A 29 7.40 -10.17 5.21
CA TYR A 29 7.69 -8.74 5.25
C TYR A 29 8.21 -8.19 3.93
N GLN A 30 9.20 -8.87 3.32
CA GLN A 30 9.82 -8.40 2.08
C GLN A 30 8.80 -8.33 0.93
N LYS A 31 7.99 -9.39 0.78
CA LYS A 31 6.90 -9.43 -0.20
C LYS A 31 5.93 -8.27 0.01
N TRP A 32 5.53 -8.01 1.25
CA TRP A 32 4.60 -6.92 1.56
C TRP A 32 5.18 -5.55 1.29
N ARG A 33 6.39 -5.28 1.79
CA ARG A 33 7.10 -4.03 1.52
C ARG A 33 7.18 -3.77 0.02
N ASP A 34 7.64 -4.75 -0.76
CA ASP A 34 7.84 -4.58 -2.19
C ASP A 34 6.50 -4.41 -2.93
N PHE A 35 5.41 -4.98 -2.42
CA PHE A 35 4.06 -4.83 -2.96
C PHE A 35 3.42 -3.46 -2.67
N ILE A 36 3.62 -2.90 -1.47
CA ILE A 36 3.00 -1.63 -1.06
C ILE A 36 3.81 -0.40 -1.44
N VAL A 37 5.09 -0.56 -1.79
CA VAL A 37 5.91 0.56 -2.27
C VAL A 37 5.32 1.06 -3.59
N PRO A 38 4.93 2.34 -3.68
CA PRO A 38 4.38 2.89 -4.90
C PRO A 38 5.35 2.75 -6.07
N THR A 39 4.85 2.34 -7.24
CA THR A 39 5.63 2.36 -8.48
C THR A 39 5.77 3.80 -9.01
N GLU A 40 6.67 4.01 -9.97
CA GLU A 40 6.75 5.30 -10.65
C GLU A 40 5.44 5.72 -11.34
N ARG A 41 4.63 4.75 -11.76
CA ARG A 41 3.31 5.01 -12.36
C ARG A 41 2.33 5.48 -11.29
N ASP A 42 2.35 4.88 -10.11
CA ASP A 42 1.52 5.29 -8.97
C ASP A 42 1.89 6.71 -8.50
N LEU A 43 3.16 7.08 -8.65
CA LEU A 43 3.68 8.41 -8.32
C LEU A 43 3.64 9.41 -9.49
N ALA A 44 3.03 9.08 -10.63
CA ALA A 44 3.02 9.96 -11.81
C ALA A 44 2.38 11.33 -11.52
N TRP A 45 1.42 11.39 -10.60
CA TRP A 45 0.80 12.64 -10.15
C TRP A 45 1.81 13.62 -9.54
N THR A 46 2.91 13.15 -8.95
CA THR A 46 3.95 14.01 -8.36
C THR A 46 4.77 14.77 -9.41
N LYS A 47 4.75 14.32 -10.67
CA LYS A 47 5.49 14.94 -11.77
C LYS A 47 4.79 16.20 -12.33
N ILE A 48 3.52 16.40 -11.99
CA ILE A 48 2.76 17.57 -12.40
C ILE A 48 3.21 18.75 -11.51
N PRO A 49 3.54 19.92 -12.09
CA PRO A 49 3.94 21.09 -11.32
C PRO A 49 2.72 21.76 -10.68
N TRP A 50 2.13 21.10 -9.69
CA TRP A 50 0.95 21.60 -8.98
C TRP A 50 1.23 22.94 -8.32
N ARG A 51 0.23 23.82 -8.33
CA ARG A 51 0.20 24.97 -7.42
C ARG A 51 -0.20 24.48 -6.03
N THR A 52 0.53 24.92 -5.02
CA THR A 52 0.22 24.62 -3.62
C THR A 52 -0.75 25.63 -3.00
N SER A 53 -1.04 26.73 -3.71
CA SER A 53 -2.02 27.75 -3.33
C SER A 53 -3.23 27.70 -4.25
N PHE A 54 -4.43 27.58 -3.65
CA PHE A 54 -5.69 27.63 -4.39
C PHE A 54 -5.86 28.95 -5.16
N GLN A 55 -5.52 30.08 -4.52
CA GLN A 55 -5.68 31.41 -5.11
C GLN A 55 -4.76 31.59 -6.32
N GLU A 56 -3.51 31.14 -6.24
CA GLU A 56 -2.57 31.21 -7.37
C GLU A 56 -3.05 30.36 -8.55
N GLY A 57 -3.56 29.15 -8.27
CA GLY A 57 -4.15 28.29 -9.29
C GLY A 57 -5.36 28.94 -9.97
N LEU A 58 -6.22 29.61 -9.22
CA LEU A 58 -7.39 30.31 -9.76
C LEU A 58 -7.00 31.49 -10.66
N ILE A 59 -6.03 32.30 -10.23
CA ILE A 59 -5.50 33.42 -11.03
C ILE A 59 -4.94 32.89 -12.35
N GLU A 60 -4.07 31.87 -12.29
CA GLU A 60 -3.44 31.29 -13.48
C GLU A 60 -4.47 30.69 -14.47
N ALA A 61 -5.51 30.02 -13.94
CA ALA A 61 -6.57 29.45 -14.76
C ALA A 61 -7.35 30.52 -15.53
N VAL A 62 -7.67 31.65 -14.88
CA VAL A 62 -8.33 32.80 -15.50
C VAL A 62 -7.44 33.44 -16.55
N GLU A 63 -6.18 33.72 -16.21
CA GLU A 63 -5.20 34.33 -17.13
C GLU A 63 -4.99 33.48 -18.39
N LYS A 64 -4.92 32.16 -18.23
CA LYS A 64 -4.73 31.21 -19.34
C LYS A 64 -6.01 30.83 -20.05
N GLN A 65 -7.18 31.28 -19.58
CA GLN A 65 -8.51 30.88 -20.06
C GLN A 65 -8.67 29.35 -20.13
N LYS A 66 -8.23 28.64 -19.09
CA LYS A 66 -8.32 27.19 -19.00
C LYS A 66 -9.06 26.76 -17.73
N PRO A 67 -9.79 25.63 -17.76
CA PRO A 67 -10.38 25.08 -16.54
C PRO A 67 -9.29 24.71 -15.52
N MET A 68 -9.59 24.91 -14.24
CA MET A 68 -8.73 24.52 -13.13
C MET A 68 -9.13 23.12 -12.63
N LEU A 69 -8.15 22.20 -12.55
CA LEU A 69 -8.31 20.95 -11.79
C LEU A 69 -7.91 21.20 -10.33
N LEU A 70 -8.86 21.07 -9.42
CA LEU A 70 -8.60 21.11 -7.98
C LEU A 70 -8.43 19.69 -7.45
N TRP A 71 -7.22 19.38 -6.97
CA TRP A 71 -6.94 18.15 -6.24
C TRP A 71 -6.71 18.51 -4.77
N ALA A 72 -7.64 18.11 -3.91
CA ALA A 72 -7.55 18.32 -2.47
C ALA A 72 -7.92 17.03 -1.74
N MET A 73 -7.18 16.70 -0.67
CA MET A 73 -7.64 15.69 0.29
C MET A 73 -8.73 16.31 1.16
N ASN A 74 -9.97 15.92 0.92
CA ASN A 74 -11.09 16.27 1.78
C ASN A 74 -11.19 15.19 2.88
N GLY A 75 -10.81 15.50 4.12
CA GLY A 75 -10.93 14.57 5.24
C GLY A 75 -9.93 14.83 6.37
N HIS A 76 -10.10 14.10 7.50
CA HIS A 76 -9.11 14.12 8.57
C HIS A 76 -7.78 13.56 8.03
N PRO A 77 -6.63 14.21 8.22
CA PRO A 77 -5.34 13.77 7.66
C PRO A 77 -4.92 12.34 8.05
N LEU A 78 -5.50 11.81 9.13
CA LEU A 78 -5.28 10.46 9.64
C LEU A 78 -6.33 9.44 9.14
N GLY A 79 -7.24 9.83 8.24
CA GLY A 79 -8.30 8.95 7.76
C GLY A 79 -9.36 8.57 8.80
N CYS A 80 -9.42 9.28 9.92
CA CYS A 80 -10.45 9.09 10.95
C CYS A 80 -11.77 9.74 10.50
N THR A 81 -12.61 9.00 9.79
CA THR A 81 -14.03 9.30 9.61
C THR A 81 -14.87 8.24 10.30
#